data_AF-A0A933P880-F1
#
_entry.id   AF-A0A933P880-F1
#
_cell.length_a   1.000
_cell.length_b   1.000
_cell.length_c   1.000
_cell.angle_alpha   90.00
_cell.angle_beta   90.00
_cell.angle_gamma   90.00
#
_symmetry.space_group_name_H-M   'P 1'
#
loop_
_entity.id
_entity.type
_entity.pdbx_description
1 polymer ?
#
loop_
_entity_poly.entity_id
_entity_poly.type
_entity_poly.pdbx_seq_one_letter_code
_entity_poly.pdbx_strand_id
1 'polypeptide(L)'
;MSGRGQQQREALFDMLAEVFGQRSPDHVGLYPCPICLTLHDRGSATDGRLTLEHVPPRRLGGRPIVLTCKRCNSDAGSSVDIDWINQSLSFDFLHSRPATVRAEIGVGIVRQRATIQSTGDGMLILGVPSAGPPERPDEVASALQSTHEPKFNVRLEHHHSPVSAKVAVLRSAYLLTLRKLGWGYILRQVFDPLRAQLVQPAESTIDVPVQANPAMPMSTPTVLLATEPAPYRCVLVSFGQHVAFLPAPMQAGPFFASVAQRFREFTSTGSAAELRGSTLDGTGPDMLFDRVPGATEFPGAEYG
;
A
#
# COMPACT_ATOMS: atom_id res chain seq x y z
N MET A 1 -8.99 27.40 7.01
CA MET A 1 -9.18 26.16 6.22
C MET A 1 -8.85 24.87 7.00
N SER A 2 -8.62 24.90 8.32
CA SER A 2 -8.22 23.71 9.12
C SER A 2 -9.35 22.77 9.53
N GLY A 3 -10.62 23.21 9.48
CA GLY A 3 -11.76 22.46 10.05
C GLY A 3 -12.13 21.16 9.32
N ARG A 4 -12.04 21.11 7.98
CA ARG A 4 -12.54 19.95 7.20
C ARG A 4 -11.75 18.67 7.46
N GLY A 5 -10.43 18.77 7.57
CA GLY A 5 -9.56 17.62 7.87
C GLY A 5 -9.74 17.12 9.30
N GLN A 6 -9.95 18.03 10.25
CA GLN A 6 -10.27 17.67 11.64
C GLN A 6 -11.61 16.95 11.75
N GLN A 7 -12.66 17.51 11.15
CA GLN A 7 -14.00 16.88 11.13
C GLN A 7 -13.96 15.47 10.56
N GLN A 8 -13.19 15.25 9.49
CA GLN A 8 -13.05 13.92 8.91
C GLN A 8 -12.32 12.94 9.83
N ARG A 9 -11.28 13.39 10.55
CA ARG A 9 -10.58 12.55 11.53
C ARG A 9 -11.50 12.18 12.68
N GLU A 10 -12.22 13.14 13.23
CA GLU A 10 -13.16 12.91 14.31
C GLU A 10 -14.27 11.94 13.90
N ALA A 11 -14.84 12.10 12.69
CA ALA A 11 -15.85 11.18 12.18
C ALA A 11 -15.33 9.74 12.00
N LEU A 12 -14.09 9.58 11.49
CA LEU A 12 -13.46 8.25 11.39
C LEU A 12 -13.13 7.66 12.76
N PHE A 13 -12.72 8.50 13.72
CA PHE A 13 -12.47 8.08 15.09
C PHE A 13 -13.75 7.54 15.71
N ASP A 14 -14.81 8.34 15.72
CA ASP A 14 -16.08 8.00 16.38
C ASP A 14 -16.61 6.67 15.85
N MET A 15 -16.63 6.50 14.51
CA MET A 15 -17.08 5.27 13.86
C MET A 15 -16.22 4.04 14.19
N LEU A 16 -14.88 4.15 14.13
CA LEU A 16 -14.01 2.97 14.31
C LEU A 16 -13.77 2.63 15.79
N ALA A 17 -13.79 3.63 16.67
CA ALA A 17 -13.67 3.45 18.12
C ALA A 17 -14.94 2.80 18.71
N GLU A 18 -16.13 3.14 18.18
CA GLU A 18 -17.38 2.49 18.56
C GLU A 18 -17.34 0.98 18.26
N VAL A 19 -16.98 0.62 17.02
CA VAL A 19 -16.86 -0.79 16.60
C VAL A 19 -15.76 -1.53 17.38
N PHE A 20 -14.69 -0.83 17.77
CA PHE A 20 -13.67 -1.42 18.65
C PHE A 20 -14.22 -1.67 20.07
N GLY A 21 -14.89 -0.69 20.67
CA GLY A 21 -15.46 -0.78 22.01
C GLY A 21 -16.49 -1.89 22.16
N GLN A 22 -17.27 -2.18 21.12
CA GLN A 22 -18.18 -3.34 21.09
C GLN A 22 -17.46 -4.68 21.30
N ARG A 23 -16.19 -4.77 20.90
CA ARG A 23 -15.37 -5.99 21.04
C ARG A 23 -14.45 -5.96 22.25
N SER A 24 -14.16 -4.77 22.78
CA SER A 24 -13.31 -4.57 23.94
C SER A 24 -14.00 -3.59 24.89
N PRO A 25 -14.96 -4.07 25.71
CA PRO A 25 -15.76 -3.23 26.60
C PRO A 25 -14.92 -2.38 27.57
N ASP A 26 -13.75 -2.87 27.96
CA ASP A 26 -12.81 -2.15 28.85
C ASP A 26 -12.13 -0.94 28.16
N HIS A 27 -12.26 -0.83 26.84
CA HIS A 27 -11.62 0.22 26.02
C HIS A 27 -12.64 1.03 25.22
N VAL A 28 -13.88 1.13 25.69
CA VAL A 28 -14.92 1.97 25.07
C VAL A 28 -14.44 3.43 24.95
N GLY A 29 -14.66 4.02 23.77
CA GLY A 29 -14.24 5.39 23.47
C GLY A 29 -12.76 5.55 23.13
N LEU A 30 -12.00 4.45 23.08
CA LEU A 30 -10.60 4.44 22.64
C LEU A 30 -10.47 3.85 21.23
N TYR A 31 -9.45 4.32 20.52
CA TYR A 31 -9.07 3.87 19.19
C TYR A 31 -7.65 3.30 19.22
N PRO A 32 -7.44 2.00 18.98
CA PRO A 32 -6.10 1.47 18.80
C PRO A 32 -5.59 1.87 17.41
N CYS A 33 -4.36 2.39 17.31
CA CYS A 33 -3.72 2.51 16.01
C CYS A 33 -3.62 1.11 15.37
N PRO A 34 -4.11 0.88 14.14
CA PRO A 34 -4.14 -0.47 13.55
C PRO A 34 -2.76 -1.13 13.40
N ILE A 35 -1.69 -0.33 13.40
CA ILE A 35 -0.31 -0.75 13.17
C ILE A 35 0.39 -1.03 14.49
N CYS A 36 0.49 -0.03 15.38
CA CYS A 36 1.24 -0.17 16.64
C CYS A 36 0.38 -0.52 17.86
N LEU A 37 -0.94 -0.60 17.70
CA LEU A 37 -1.94 -0.91 18.73
C LEU A 37 -1.97 0.05 19.94
N THR A 38 -1.21 1.15 19.90
CA THR A 38 -1.31 2.21 20.90
C THR A 38 -2.73 2.77 20.92
N LEU A 39 -3.32 2.83 22.12
CA LEU A 39 -4.67 3.36 22.33
C LEU A 39 -4.65 4.88 22.31
N HIS A 40 -5.66 5.46 21.66
CA HIS A 40 -5.85 6.89 21.50
C HIS A 40 -7.26 7.29 21.93
N ASP A 41 -7.36 8.42 22.60
CA ASP A 41 -8.62 9.09 22.88
C ASP A 41 -9.10 9.92 21.68
N ARG A 42 -10.34 10.40 21.76
CA ARG A 42 -10.92 11.28 20.72
C ARG A 42 -10.10 12.55 20.51
N GLY A 43 -9.50 13.09 21.58
CA GLY A 43 -8.61 14.25 21.53
C GLY A 43 -7.45 14.07 20.56
N SER A 44 -6.94 12.85 20.40
CA SER A 44 -5.89 12.52 19.44
C SER A 44 -6.30 12.76 17.98
N ALA A 45 -7.59 12.65 17.64
CA ALA A 45 -8.10 12.99 16.31
C ALA A 45 -8.21 14.50 16.10
N THR A 46 -8.55 15.24 17.16
CA THR A 46 -8.66 16.70 17.16
C THR A 46 -7.28 17.36 17.02
N ASP A 47 -6.31 16.98 17.85
CA ASP A 47 -4.98 17.58 17.93
C ASP A 47 -3.99 17.09 16.84
N GLY A 48 -4.36 16.05 16.07
CA GLY A 48 -3.57 15.53 14.96
C GLY A 48 -2.52 14.48 15.34
N ARG A 49 -2.56 13.93 16.56
CA ARG A 49 -1.78 12.72 16.91
C ARG A 49 -2.23 11.50 16.11
N LEU A 50 -3.51 11.42 15.76
CA LEU A 50 -4.04 10.53 14.72
C LEU A 50 -4.15 11.30 13.40
N THR A 51 -3.74 10.67 12.31
CA THR A 51 -3.74 11.26 10.96
C THR A 51 -4.53 10.41 9.98
N LEU A 52 -5.04 11.05 8.93
CA LEU A 52 -5.77 10.37 7.85
C LEU A 52 -4.82 9.47 7.07
N GLU A 53 -5.09 8.17 7.02
CA GLU A 53 -4.35 7.23 6.19
C GLU A 53 -5.06 7.01 4.85
N HIS A 54 -4.35 7.31 3.76
CA HIS A 54 -4.84 7.04 2.42
C HIS A 54 -4.52 5.60 2.02
N VAL A 55 -5.53 4.86 1.54
CA VAL A 55 -5.36 3.49 1.07
C VAL A 55 -5.91 3.35 -0.36
N PRO A 56 -5.07 3.03 -1.37
CA PRO A 56 -3.60 3.12 -1.38
C PRO A 56 -3.11 4.57 -1.11
N PRO A 57 -1.80 4.89 -1.14
CA PRO A 57 -1.32 6.26 -1.03
C PRO A 57 -2.06 7.23 -1.97
N ARG A 58 -2.26 8.48 -1.54
CA ARG A 58 -3.04 9.49 -2.29
C ARG A 58 -2.57 9.68 -3.74
N ARG A 59 -1.26 9.61 -3.98
CA ARG A 59 -0.65 9.73 -5.32
C ARG A 59 -0.99 8.56 -6.25
N LEU A 60 -1.45 7.45 -5.69
CA LEU A 60 -1.95 6.28 -6.40
C LEU A 60 -3.49 6.24 -6.41
N GLY A 61 -4.15 7.38 -6.17
CA GLY A 61 -5.61 7.50 -6.25
C GLY A 61 -6.38 7.05 -5.02
N GLY A 62 -5.70 6.70 -3.93
CA GLY A 62 -6.39 6.20 -2.74
C GLY A 62 -7.04 7.28 -1.88
N ARG A 63 -7.89 6.82 -0.96
CA ARG A 63 -8.78 7.65 -0.16
C ARG A 63 -8.49 7.50 1.33
N PRO A 64 -8.72 8.55 2.14
CA PRO A 64 -8.55 8.48 3.58
C PRO A 64 -9.68 7.66 4.23
N ILE A 65 -9.43 6.37 4.49
CA ILE A 65 -10.47 5.42 4.96
C ILE A 65 -10.29 4.94 6.39
N VAL A 66 -9.12 5.15 6.99
CA VAL A 66 -8.79 4.80 8.39
C VAL A 66 -7.88 5.86 9.00
N LEU A 67 -7.65 5.75 10.31
CA LEU A 67 -6.68 6.56 11.03
C LEU A 67 -5.45 5.73 11.40
N THR A 68 -4.31 6.39 11.48
CA THR A 68 -3.09 5.83 12.04
C THR A 68 -2.43 6.89 12.90
N CYS A 69 -1.61 6.51 13.88
CA CYS A 69 -0.87 7.51 14.64
C CYS A 69 0.18 8.17 13.73
N LYS A 70 0.53 9.42 14.02
CA LYS A 70 1.49 10.21 13.24
C LYS A 70 2.82 9.47 13.02
N ARG A 71 3.32 8.78 14.05
CA ARG A 71 4.53 7.94 13.96
C ARG A 71 4.41 6.86 12.89
N CYS A 72 3.30 6.11 12.90
CA CYS A 72 3.09 5.03 11.93
C CYS A 72 2.84 5.57 10.52
N ASN A 73 2.18 6.73 10.35
CA ASN A 73 1.85 7.31 9.05
C ASN A 73 3.03 8.05 8.40
N SER A 74 3.64 8.97 9.15
CA SER A 74 4.66 9.89 8.63
C SER A 74 6.06 9.27 8.65
N ASP A 75 6.49 8.72 9.77
CA ASP A 75 7.88 8.27 9.92
C ASP A 75 8.10 6.91 9.23
N ALA A 76 7.21 5.95 9.51
CA ALA A 76 7.28 4.61 8.95
C ALA A 76 6.58 4.48 7.58
N GLY A 77 5.39 5.06 7.41
CA GLY A 77 4.58 4.88 6.20
C GLY A 77 5.12 5.64 4.98
N SER A 78 5.43 6.93 5.13
CA SER A 78 5.78 7.78 3.99
C SER A 78 7.09 7.39 3.30
N SER A 79 8.01 6.76 4.03
CA SER A 79 9.29 6.27 3.49
C SER A 79 9.13 5.05 2.59
N VAL A 80 8.18 4.15 2.87
CA VAL A 80 7.88 3.01 1.99
C VAL A 80 6.88 3.34 0.89
N ASP A 81 5.95 4.26 1.16
CA ASP A 81 4.95 4.68 0.17
C ASP A 81 5.60 5.31 -1.06
N ILE A 82 6.70 6.05 -0.89
CA ILE A 82 7.41 6.65 -2.03
C ILE A 82 8.05 5.60 -2.93
N ASP A 83 8.51 4.48 -2.36
CA ASP A 83 9.04 3.35 -3.14
C ASP A 83 7.94 2.71 -3.99
N TRP A 84 6.74 2.53 -3.44
CA TRP A 84 5.60 2.02 -4.23
C TRP A 84 5.17 3.01 -5.31
N ILE A 85 5.06 4.30 -4.98
CA ILE A 85 4.72 5.34 -5.96
C ILE A 85 5.72 5.35 -7.12
N ASN A 86 7.01 5.35 -6.82
CA ASN A 86 8.08 5.34 -7.83
C ASN A 86 8.04 4.06 -8.68
N GLN A 87 7.75 2.91 -8.08
CA GLN A 87 7.60 1.66 -8.79
C GLN A 87 6.40 1.69 -9.76
N SER A 88 5.23 2.14 -9.30
CA SER A 88 4.03 2.26 -10.13
C SER A 88 4.22 3.22 -11.30
N LEU A 89 4.83 4.39 -11.06
CA LEU A 89 5.19 5.33 -12.12
C LEU A 89 6.14 4.71 -13.15
N SER A 90 7.09 3.90 -12.69
CA SER A 90 8.02 3.18 -13.57
C SER A 90 7.30 2.13 -14.42
N PHE A 91 6.36 1.38 -13.83
CA PHE A 91 5.54 0.42 -14.57
C PHE A 91 4.66 1.10 -15.62
N ASP A 92 4.01 2.20 -15.26
CA ASP A 92 3.19 2.97 -16.19
C ASP A 92 4.03 3.52 -17.35
N PHE A 93 5.18 4.11 -17.05
CA PHE A 93 6.10 4.61 -18.07
C PHE A 93 6.57 3.50 -19.03
N LEU A 94 6.99 2.35 -18.50
CA LEU A 94 7.48 1.21 -19.31
C LEU A 94 6.41 0.56 -20.19
N HIS A 95 5.13 0.72 -19.84
CA HIS A 95 4.00 0.20 -20.61
C HIS A 95 3.28 1.31 -21.40
N SER A 96 3.98 2.42 -21.66
CA SER A 96 3.47 3.58 -22.40
C SER A 96 2.17 4.18 -21.85
N ARG A 97 1.85 3.93 -20.57
CA ARG A 97 0.70 4.56 -19.90
C ARG A 97 1.07 5.97 -19.44
N PRO A 98 0.09 6.90 -19.34
CA PRO A 98 0.35 8.26 -18.90
C PRO A 98 1.05 8.29 -17.53
N ALA A 99 2.33 8.67 -17.55
CA ALA A 99 3.18 8.81 -16.37
C ALA A 99 4.18 9.92 -16.60
N THR A 100 4.46 10.70 -15.55
CA THR A 100 5.55 11.67 -15.56
C THR A 100 6.67 11.14 -14.68
N VAL A 101 7.83 10.92 -15.27
CA VAL A 101 9.04 10.47 -14.58
C VAL A 101 10.11 11.55 -14.63
N ARG A 102 10.86 11.71 -13.54
CA ARG A 102 12.06 12.54 -13.49
C ARG A 102 13.21 11.79 -14.13
N ALA A 103 13.98 12.52 -14.92
CA ALA A 103 15.15 12.00 -15.59
C ALA A 103 16.26 13.05 -15.65
N GLU A 104 17.48 12.57 -15.80
CA GLU A 104 18.59 13.36 -16.29
C GLU A 104 18.80 13.01 -17.76
N ILE A 105 18.97 14.03 -18.60
CA ILE A 105 19.26 13.89 -20.02
C ILE A 105 20.66 14.41 -20.26
N GLY A 106 21.47 13.63 -20.99
CA GLY A 106 22.78 14.06 -21.39
C GLY A 106 23.01 13.99 -22.89
N VAL A 107 23.78 14.97 -23.39
CA VAL A 107 24.27 15.05 -24.76
C VAL A 107 25.76 15.34 -24.69
N GLY A 108 26.59 14.35 -25.00
CA GLY A 108 28.04 14.43 -24.76
C GLY A 108 28.34 14.62 -23.27
N ILE A 109 28.95 15.75 -22.90
CA ILE A 109 29.30 16.10 -21.52
C ILE A 109 28.22 16.93 -20.80
N VAL A 110 27.25 17.47 -21.54
CA VAL A 110 26.22 18.34 -20.96
C VAL A 110 25.12 17.47 -20.36
N ARG A 111 24.68 17.79 -19.14
CA ARG A 111 23.58 17.14 -18.44
C ARG A 111 22.52 18.16 -18.07
N GLN A 112 21.26 17.74 -18.10
CA GLN A 112 20.12 18.55 -17.68
C GLN A 112 19.04 17.68 -17.04
N ARG A 113 18.49 18.13 -15.93
CA ARG A 113 17.26 17.55 -15.35
C ARG A 113 16.04 17.82 -16.24
N ALA A 114 15.25 16.78 -16.46
CA ALA A 114 14.05 16.79 -17.26
C ALA A 114 12.92 15.98 -16.61
N THR A 115 11.71 16.22 -17.06
CA THR A 115 10.59 15.29 -16.89
C THR A 115 10.24 14.66 -18.21
N ILE A 116 10.06 13.36 -18.22
CA ILE A 116 9.63 12.60 -19.39
C ILE A 116 8.20 12.17 -19.14
N GLN A 117 7.34 12.46 -20.11
CA GLN A 117 5.95 12.05 -20.11
C GLN A 117 5.73 11.05 -21.23
N SER A 118 5.18 9.88 -20.92
CA SER A 118 4.64 8.99 -21.94
C SER A 118 3.30 9.53 -22.43
N THR A 119 3.16 9.76 -23.74
CA THR A 119 1.91 10.21 -24.38
C THR A 119 1.09 9.06 -24.97
N GLY A 120 1.57 7.82 -24.86
CA GLY A 120 0.96 6.62 -25.43
C GLY A 120 1.46 6.27 -26.83
N ASP A 121 1.70 7.28 -27.66
CA ASP A 121 2.24 7.20 -29.02
C ASP A 121 3.70 7.70 -29.13
N GLY A 122 4.24 8.26 -28.04
CA GLY A 122 5.57 8.82 -27.99
C GLY A 122 5.99 9.24 -26.58
N MET A 123 7.08 9.99 -26.51
CA MET A 123 7.60 10.56 -25.28
C MET A 123 7.75 12.07 -25.45
N LEU A 124 7.19 12.83 -24.52
CA LEU A 124 7.43 14.26 -24.38
C LEU A 124 8.50 14.48 -23.32
N ILE A 125 9.61 15.11 -23.72
CA ILE A 125 10.71 15.46 -22.85
C ILE A 125 10.66 16.96 -22.56
N LEU A 126 10.54 17.33 -21.29
CA LEU A 126 10.52 18.72 -20.84
C LEU A 126 11.72 18.98 -19.92
N GLY A 127 12.66 19.82 -20.34
CA GLY A 127 13.75 20.29 -19.47
C GLY A 127 13.20 21.11 -18.31
N VAL A 128 13.68 20.88 -17.08
CA VAL A 128 13.23 21.62 -15.88
C VAL A 128 14.16 22.83 -15.68
N PRO A 129 13.69 24.07 -15.89
CA PRO A 129 14.59 25.23 -15.96
C PRO A 129 15.24 25.66 -14.63
N SER A 130 14.79 25.18 -13.46
CA SER A 130 15.17 25.77 -12.16
C SER A 130 15.52 24.80 -11.02
N ALA A 131 15.84 23.54 -11.29
CA ALA A 131 16.10 22.55 -10.24
C ALA A 131 17.59 22.13 -10.11
N GLY A 132 18.54 23.07 -10.13
CA GLY A 132 19.99 22.80 -9.97
C GLY A 132 20.87 24.03 -10.27
N PRO A 133 22.21 23.98 -10.10
CA PRO A 133 23.12 25.01 -10.62
C PRO A 133 22.89 25.17 -12.14
N PRO A 134 23.31 26.27 -12.80
CA PRO A 134 22.82 26.64 -14.15
C PRO A 134 23.18 25.57 -15.19
N GLU A 135 22.34 24.55 -15.31
CA GLU A 135 22.38 23.50 -16.31
C GLU A 135 21.74 24.08 -17.55
N ARG A 136 22.62 24.46 -18.48
CA ARG A 136 22.40 25.38 -19.59
C ARG A 136 21.41 24.74 -20.59
N PRO A 137 20.10 25.07 -20.51
CA PRO A 137 19.08 24.44 -21.33
C PRO A 137 19.35 24.71 -22.82
N ASP A 138 19.89 25.90 -23.10
CA ASP A 138 20.28 26.34 -24.43
C ASP A 138 21.44 25.52 -25.01
N GLU A 139 22.36 25.02 -24.18
CA GLU A 139 23.46 24.17 -24.65
C GLU A 139 23.01 22.76 -24.98
N VAL A 140 22.09 22.20 -24.20
CA VAL A 140 21.46 20.91 -24.54
C VAL A 140 20.65 21.04 -25.82
N ALA A 141 19.84 22.10 -25.95
CA ALA A 141 19.09 22.37 -27.16
C ALA A 141 20.01 22.55 -28.38
N SER A 142 21.10 23.32 -28.22
CA SER A 142 22.09 23.54 -29.29
C SER A 142 22.83 22.25 -29.66
N ALA A 143 23.20 21.41 -28.68
CA ALA A 143 23.86 20.13 -28.93
C ALA A 143 22.95 19.14 -29.68
N LEU A 144 21.64 19.13 -29.35
CA LEU A 144 20.65 18.33 -30.05
C LEU A 144 20.42 18.81 -31.50
N GLN A 145 20.38 20.12 -31.74
CA GLN A 145 20.14 20.71 -33.06
C GLN A 145 21.36 20.64 -34.00
N SER A 146 22.58 20.69 -33.46
CA SER A 146 23.82 20.72 -34.25
C SER A 146 24.31 19.34 -34.70
N THR A 147 23.68 18.25 -34.25
CA THR A 147 24.08 16.89 -34.59
C THR A 147 23.09 16.27 -35.56
N HIS A 148 23.55 15.71 -36.69
CA HIS A 148 22.69 15.06 -37.70
C HIS A 148 22.00 13.79 -37.15
N GLU A 149 22.58 13.18 -36.11
CA GLU A 149 22.02 12.06 -35.34
C GLU A 149 22.42 12.19 -33.85
N PRO A 150 21.72 13.03 -33.07
CA PRO A 150 22.11 13.28 -31.69
C PRO A 150 21.93 12.00 -30.85
N LYS A 151 23.04 11.47 -30.33
CA LYS A 151 23.00 10.44 -29.29
C LYS A 151 22.83 11.13 -27.95
N PHE A 152 21.72 10.87 -27.29
CA PHE A 152 21.49 11.32 -25.93
C PHE A 152 21.26 10.13 -25.02
N ASN A 153 21.61 10.28 -23.74
CA ASN A 153 21.30 9.31 -22.71
C ASN A 153 20.21 9.84 -21.79
N VAL A 154 19.31 8.95 -21.41
CA VAL A 154 18.24 9.22 -20.45
C VAL A 154 18.51 8.36 -19.21
N ARG A 155 18.63 9.00 -18.05
CA ARG A 155 18.74 8.31 -16.77
C ARG A 155 17.50 8.64 -15.94
N LEU A 156 16.64 7.66 -15.71
CA LEU A 156 15.49 7.82 -14.82
C LEU A 156 15.99 7.95 -13.37
N GLU A 157 15.49 8.95 -12.64
CA GLU A 157 15.90 9.24 -11.26
C GLU A 157 15.02 8.52 -10.20
N HIS A 158 14.02 7.75 -10.64
CA HIS A 158 13.11 7.03 -9.74
C HIS A 158 13.76 5.78 -9.18
N HIS A 159 14.66 5.96 -8.22
CA HIS A 159 15.11 4.89 -7.37
C HIS A 159 13.95 4.44 -6.48
N HIS A 160 13.77 3.13 -6.37
CA HIS A 160 12.88 2.54 -5.40
C HIS A 160 13.44 1.21 -4.90
N SER A 161 13.16 0.89 -3.64
CA SER A 161 13.37 -0.44 -3.08
C SER A 161 12.17 -1.34 -3.41
N PRO A 162 12.34 -2.44 -4.17
CA PRO A 162 11.24 -3.36 -4.45
C PRO A 162 10.64 -3.98 -3.18
N VAL A 163 11.46 -4.20 -2.15
CA VAL A 163 11.02 -4.74 -0.87
C VAL A 163 10.14 -3.72 -0.13
N SER A 164 10.62 -2.48 -0.02
CA SER A 164 9.86 -1.39 0.61
C SER A 164 8.54 -1.12 -0.10
N ALA A 165 8.54 -1.13 -1.44
CA ALA A 165 7.31 -0.99 -2.24
C ALA A 165 6.30 -2.09 -1.87
N LYS A 166 6.74 -3.35 -1.76
CA LYS A 166 5.86 -4.44 -1.34
C LYS A 166 5.37 -4.28 0.11
N VAL A 167 6.19 -3.75 1.02
CA VAL A 167 5.76 -3.45 2.40
C VAL A 167 4.66 -2.38 2.40
N ALA A 168 4.77 -1.33 1.57
CA ALA A 168 3.73 -0.31 1.41
C ALA A 168 2.42 -0.89 0.84
N VAL A 169 2.51 -1.83 -0.11
CA VAL A 169 1.35 -2.57 -0.63
C VAL A 169 0.69 -3.38 0.48
N LEU A 170 1.46 -4.16 1.27
CA LEU A 170 0.93 -4.94 2.39
C LEU A 170 0.27 -4.06 3.44
N ARG A 171 0.89 -2.93 3.77
CA ARG A 171 0.33 -1.93 4.68
C ARG A 171 -1.06 -1.51 4.21
N SER A 172 -1.17 -1.10 2.95
CA SER A 172 -2.44 -0.67 2.36
C SER A 172 -3.46 -1.80 2.34
N ALA A 173 -3.04 -3.03 2.01
CA ALA A 173 -3.91 -4.19 2.04
C ALA A 173 -4.46 -4.48 3.44
N TYR A 174 -3.59 -4.51 4.45
CA TYR A 174 -3.95 -4.72 5.84
C TYR A 174 -4.93 -3.66 6.35
N LEU A 175 -4.68 -2.38 6.05
CA LEU A 175 -5.56 -1.28 6.45
C LEU A 175 -6.89 -1.28 5.69
N LEU A 176 -6.90 -1.69 4.42
CA LEU A 176 -8.15 -1.90 3.69
C LEU A 176 -8.98 -3.02 4.31
N THR A 177 -8.34 -4.10 4.76
CA THR A 177 -9.03 -5.19 5.44
C THR A 177 -9.56 -4.81 6.81
N LEU A 178 -8.98 -3.85 7.54
CA LEU A 178 -9.66 -3.27 8.71
C LEU A 178 -11.00 -2.66 8.31
N ARG A 179 -11.02 -1.86 7.23
CA ARG A 179 -12.25 -1.19 6.80
C ARG A 179 -13.33 -2.15 6.32
N LYS A 180 -12.93 -3.31 5.78
CA LYS A 180 -13.81 -4.32 5.16
C LYS A 180 -14.20 -5.46 6.10
N LEU A 181 -13.29 -5.89 6.97
CA LEU A 181 -13.41 -7.08 7.82
C LEU A 181 -13.38 -6.77 9.33
N GLY A 182 -13.09 -5.52 9.69
CA GLY A 182 -13.13 -5.05 11.07
C GLY A 182 -11.96 -5.46 11.95
N TRP A 183 -12.03 -5.03 13.21
CA TRP A 183 -11.00 -5.26 14.22
C TRP A 183 -10.75 -6.73 14.52
N GLY A 184 -11.79 -7.57 14.49
CA GLY A 184 -11.67 -9.00 14.76
C GLY A 184 -10.74 -9.72 13.78
N TYR A 185 -10.66 -9.24 12.54
CA TYR A 185 -9.72 -9.78 11.56
C TYR A 185 -8.31 -9.26 11.79
N ILE A 186 -8.12 -7.94 11.86
CA ILE A 186 -6.77 -7.39 11.89
C ILE A 186 -6.04 -7.62 13.22
N LEU A 187 -6.74 -7.73 14.35
CA LEU A 187 -6.12 -7.94 15.68
C LEU A 187 -5.69 -9.39 15.93
N ARG A 188 -5.88 -10.31 14.97
CA ARG A 188 -5.40 -11.69 15.12
C ARG A 188 -3.88 -11.73 15.27
N GLN A 189 -3.40 -12.65 16.10
CA GLN A 189 -1.97 -12.87 16.36
C GLN A 189 -1.17 -13.21 15.09
N VAL A 190 -1.80 -13.83 14.09
CA VAL A 190 -1.17 -14.12 12.80
C VAL A 190 -0.61 -12.86 12.11
N PHE A 191 -1.13 -11.67 12.45
CA PHE A 191 -0.66 -10.39 11.94
C PHE A 191 0.42 -9.71 12.80
N ASP A 192 0.82 -10.27 13.95
CA ASP A 192 1.87 -9.68 14.78
C ASP A 192 3.19 -9.48 14.02
N PRO A 193 3.69 -10.44 13.21
CA PRO A 193 4.90 -10.23 12.41
C PRO A 193 4.74 -9.10 11.38
N LEU A 194 3.55 -8.98 10.77
CA LEU A 194 3.26 -7.89 9.85
C LEU A 194 3.21 -6.54 10.58
N ARG A 195 2.55 -6.44 11.73
CA ARG A 195 2.53 -5.20 12.52
C ARG A 195 3.94 -4.77 12.93
N ALA A 196 4.78 -5.70 13.38
CA ALA A 196 6.18 -5.44 13.70
C ALA A 196 6.92 -4.87 12.46
N GLN A 197 6.78 -5.52 11.30
CA GLN A 197 7.32 -5.03 10.03
C GLN A 197 6.83 -3.62 9.67
N LEU A 198 5.56 -3.30 9.92
CA LEU A 198 4.97 -2.00 9.60
C LEU A 198 5.39 -0.89 10.56
N VAL A 199 5.75 -1.23 11.80
CA VAL A 199 6.35 -0.30 12.77
C VAL A 199 7.82 -0.03 12.43
N GLN A 200 8.54 -1.04 11.92
CA GLN A 200 9.95 -0.98 11.52
C GLN A 200 10.13 -1.41 10.05
N PRO A 201 9.77 -0.58 9.05
CA PRO A 201 9.75 -0.99 7.64
C PRO A 201 11.11 -1.35 7.05
N ALA A 202 12.21 -0.85 7.64
CA ALA A 202 13.57 -1.15 7.20
C ALA A 202 14.06 -2.54 7.65
N GLU A 203 13.45 -3.12 8.67
CA GLU A 203 13.84 -4.43 9.21
C GLU A 203 13.09 -5.51 8.43
N SER A 204 13.77 -6.30 7.60
CA SER A 204 13.10 -7.38 6.86
C SER A 204 12.80 -8.56 7.80
N THR A 205 11.55 -8.62 8.27
CA THR A 205 11.11 -9.59 9.29
C THR A 205 10.14 -10.64 8.75
N ILE A 206 9.52 -10.38 7.59
CA ILE A 206 8.62 -11.31 6.91
C ILE A 206 9.00 -11.46 5.43
N ASP A 207 8.80 -12.65 4.86
CA ASP A 207 8.72 -12.80 3.40
C ASP A 207 7.43 -12.10 2.96
N VAL A 208 7.53 -11.12 2.05
CA VAL A 208 6.47 -10.15 1.76
C VAL A 208 5.58 -10.72 0.65
N PRO A 209 4.39 -11.29 0.95
CA PRO A 209 3.55 -11.93 -0.06
C PRO A 209 2.82 -10.89 -0.90
N VAL A 210 3.57 -10.27 -1.81
CA VAL A 210 3.07 -9.32 -2.79
C VAL A 210 3.61 -9.70 -4.15
N GLN A 211 2.70 -9.85 -5.10
CA GLN A 211 3.03 -10.00 -6.52
C GLN A 211 2.75 -8.68 -7.24
N ALA A 212 3.62 -8.36 -8.19
CA ALA A 212 3.45 -7.23 -9.09
C ALA A 212 3.15 -7.75 -10.49
N ASN A 213 2.19 -7.13 -11.17
CA ASN A 213 1.91 -7.32 -12.59
C ASN A 213 2.05 -5.96 -13.30
N PRO A 214 3.25 -5.63 -13.82
CA PRO A 214 3.53 -4.36 -14.47
C PRO A 214 2.62 -4.06 -15.67
N ALA A 215 2.06 -5.09 -16.31
CA ALA A 215 1.18 -4.93 -17.47
C ALA A 215 -0.21 -4.38 -17.09
N MET A 216 -0.62 -4.51 -15.83
CA MET A 216 -1.89 -3.96 -15.36
C MET A 216 -1.75 -2.48 -14.98
N PRO A 217 -2.78 -1.64 -15.19
CA PRO A 217 -2.82 -0.30 -14.59
C PRO A 217 -3.18 -0.38 -13.11
N MET A 218 -2.93 0.71 -12.36
CA MET A 218 -3.53 0.89 -11.04
C MET A 218 -5.06 0.92 -11.16
N SER A 219 -5.76 0.29 -10.23
CA SER A 219 -7.23 0.22 -10.23
C SER A 219 -7.81 0.53 -8.86
N THR A 220 -9.14 0.67 -8.81
CA THR A 220 -9.87 0.67 -7.54
C THR A 220 -9.50 -0.60 -6.76
N PRO A 221 -9.23 -0.50 -5.44
CA PRO A 221 -8.87 -1.66 -4.66
C PRO A 221 -10.01 -2.68 -4.56
N THR A 222 -9.69 -3.96 -4.73
CA THR A 222 -10.63 -5.07 -4.59
C THR A 222 -10.14 -6.05 -3.54
N VAL A 223 -11.04 -6.51 -2.66
CA VAL A 223 -10.76 -7.56 -1.68
C VAL A 223 -11.50 -8.82 -2.10
N LEU A 224 -10.76 -9.92 -2.30
CA LEU A 224 -11.30 -11.23 -2.65
C LEU A 224 -10.96 -12.24 -1.55
N LEU A 225 -11.85 -13.19 -1.32
CA LEU A 225 -11.56 -14.35 -0.47
C LEU A 225 -11.34 -15.57 -1.36
N ALA A 226 -10.11 -16.07 -1.42
CA ALA A 226 -9.83 -17.36 -2.03
C ALA A 226 -10.18 -18.47 -1.03
N THR A 227 -11.12 -19.32 -1.40
CA THR A 227 -11.59 -20.46 -0.59
C THR A 227 -11.03 -21.78 -1.10
N GLU A 228 -10.58 -21.86 -2.34
CA GLU A 228 -10.00 -23.07 -2.92
C GLU A 228 -8.83 -22.81 -3.88
N PRO A 229 -7.87 -23.76 -3.95
CA PRO A 229 -7.79 -24.96 -3.12
C PRO A 229 -7.25 -24.65 -1.71
N ALA A 230 -7.53 -25.55 -0.75
CA ALA A 230 -7.19 -25.39 0.67
C ALA A 230 -5.80 -24.80 0.99
N PRO A 231 -4.68 -25.23 0.34
CA PRO A 231 -3.35 -24.68 0.64
C PRO A 231 -3.17 -23.20 0.29
N TYR A 232 -4.01 -22.65 -0.60
CA TYR A 232 -3.97 -21.26 -1.08
C TYR A 232 -5.12 -20.40 -0.56
N ARG A 233 -5.86 -20.88 0.45
CA ARG A 233 -6.88 -20.08 1.14
C ARG A 233 -6.24 -18.82 1.71
N CYS A 234 -6.71 -17.66 1.25
CA CYS A 234 -6.19 -16.36 1.66
C CYS A 234 -7.19 -15.24 1.35
N VAL A 235 -6.97 -14.08 1.95
CA VAL A 235 -7.58 -12.83 1.51
C VAL A 235 -6.63 -12.18 0.50
N LEU A 236 -7.10 -11.96 -0.71
CA LEU A 236 -6.38 -11.24 -1.75
C LEU A 236 -6.82 -9.79 -1.75
N VAL A 237 -5.85 -8.87 -1.79
CA VAL A 237 -6.13 -7.46 -2.00
C VAL A 237 -5.42 -7.00 -3.26
N SER A 238 -6.21 -6.68 -4.29
CA SER A 238 -5.70 -6.19 -5.57
C SER A 238 -5.79 -4.67 -5.64
N PHE A 239 -4.72 -4.05 -6.13
CA PHE A 239 -4.63 -2.64 -6.51
C PHE A 239 -4.41 -2.48 -8.04
N GLY A 240 -4.68 -3.53 -8.82
CA GLY A 240 -4.39 -3.60 -10.25
C GLY A 240 -2.97 -4.07 -10.50
N GLN A 241 -1.98 -3.18 -10.33
CA GLN A 241 -0.55 -3.51 -10.52
C GLN A 241 0.01 -4.45 -9.46
N HIS A 242 -0.60 -4.49 -8.29
CA HIS A 242 -0.11 -5.25 -7.16
C HIS A 242 -1.22 -6.05 -6.53
N VAL A 243 -0.89 -7.27 -6.09
CA VAL A 243 -1.77 -8.13 -5.32
C VAL A 243 -1.05 -8.53 -4.05
N ALA A 244 -1.64 -8.20 -2.91
CA ALA A 244 -1.21 -8.66 -1.59
C ALA A 244 -2.01 -9.88 -1.16
N PHE A 245 -1.33 -10.84 -0.52
CA PHE A 245 -1.97 -12.02 0.05
C PHE A 245 -1.91 -11.93 1.57
N LEU A 246 -3.06 -12.01 2.21
CA LEU A 246 -3.23 -11.97 3.66
C LEU A 246 -3.84 -13.29 4.16
N PRO A 247 -3.62 -13.66 5.45
CA PRO A 247 -4.19 -14.87 6.03
C PRO A 247 -5.71 -14.95 5.86
N ALA A 248 -6.24 -16.12 5.49
CA ALA A 248 -7.69 -16.31 5.44
C ALA A 248 -8.33 -16.06 6.81
N PRO A 249 -9.63 -15.68 6.88
CA PRO A 249 -10.37 -15.68 8.14
C PRO A 249 -10.26 -17.05 8.81
N MET A 250 -10.05 -17.07 10.13
CA MET A 250 -9.90 -18.30 10.94
C MET A 250 -8.68 -19.19 10.64
N GLN A 251 -7.79 -18.81 9.73
CA GLN A 251 -6.53 -19.52 9.54
C GLN A 251 -5.65 -19.41 10.80
N ALA A 252 -5.27 -20.55 11.36
CA ALA A 252 -4.28 -20.65 12.43
C ALA A 252 -2.87 -20.94 11.87
N GLY A 253 -1.84 -20.58 12.63
CA GLY A 253 -0.43 -20.90 12.32
C GLY A 253 0.33 -19.83 11.52
N PRO A 254 1.62 -20.07 11.25
CA PRO A 254 2.54 -19.07 10.70
C PRO A 254 2.35 -18.89 9.18
N PHE A 255 1.37 -18.07 8.80
CA PHE A 255 1.08 -17.73 7.40
C PHE A 255 2.28 -17.09 6.70
N PHE A 256 2.81 -15.99 7.26
CA PHE A 256 3.88 -15.20 6.65
C PHE A 256 5.20 -15.96 6.49
N ALA A 257 5.44 -17.01 7.28
CA ALA A 257 6.64 -17.85 7.17
C ALA A 257 6.62 -18.82 5.97
N SER A 258 5.43 -19.15 5.46
CA SER A 258 5.26 -20.25 4.48
C SER A 258 4.49 -19.84 3.23
N VAL A 259 3.87 -18.66 3.23
CA VAL A 259 3.03 -18.15 2.13
C VAL A 259 3.83 -17.95 0.84
N ALA A 260 5.00 -17.34 0.93
CA ALA A 260 5.79 -17.02 -0.25
C ALA A 260 6.39 -18.26 -0.92
N GLN A 261 6.76 -19.27 -0.12
CA GLN A 261 7.14 -20.58 -0.66
C GLN A 261 5.96 -21.23 -1.39
N ARG A 262 4.78 -21.27 -0.76
CA ARG A 262 3.56 -21.83 -1.38
C ARG A 262 3.20 -21.14 -2.70
N PHE A 263 3.33 -19.82 -2.77
CA PHE A 263 3.05 -19.09 -4.02
C PHE A 263 4.14 -19.24 -5.08
N ARG A 264 5.42 -19.37 -4.70
CA ARG A 264 6.49 -19.73 -5.65
C ARG A 264 6.24 -21.11 -6.26
N GLU A 265 5.81 -22.08 -5.44
CA GLU A 265 5.44 -23.42 -5.89
C GLU A 265 4.22 -23.38 -6.83
N PHE A 266 3.19 -22.60 -6.48
CA PHE A 266 2.01 -22.38 -7.34
C PHE A 266 2.36 -21.79 -8.71
N THR A 267 3.22 -20.78 -8.77
CA THR A 267 3.62 -20.18 -10.07
C THR A 267 4.56 -21.08 -10.86
N SER A 268 5.41 -21.87 -10.19
CA SER A 268 6.39 -22.74 -10.85
C SER A 268 5.82 -24.04 -11.42
N THR A 269 4.70 -24.53 -10.88
CA THR A 269 4.10 -25.81 -11.30
C THR A 269 3.35 -25.72 -12.63
N GLY A 270 3.17 -24.53 -13.21
CA GLY A 270 2.42 -24.32 -14.46
C GLY A 270 0.96 -24.77 -14.37
N SER A 271 0.51 -25.19 -13.18
CA SER A 271 -0.84 -25.64 -12.92
C SER A 271 -1.73 -24.41 -12.94
N ALA A 272 -2.62 -24.34 -13.94
CA ALA A 272 -3.78 -23.45 -13.95
C ALA A 272 -4.78 -23.87 -12.86
N ALA A 273 -4.33 -24.01 -11.62
CA ALA A 273 -5.21 -24.22 -10.48
C ALA A 273 -5.98 -22.90 -10.30
N GLU A 274 -7.21 -22.89 -10.78
CA GLU A 274 -8.10 -21.76 -10.69
C GLU A 274 -8.40 -21.47 -9.21
N LEU A 275 -7.98 -20.29 -8.73
CA LEU A 275 -8.38 -19.84 -7.40
C LEU A 275 -9.88 -19.53 -7.45
N ARG A 276 -10.67 -20.30 -6.70
CA ARG A 276 -12.11 -20.04 -6.54
C ARG A 276 -12.34 -19.21 -5.31
N GLY A 277 -13.24 -18.22 -5.44
CA GLY A 277 -13.48 -17.24 -4.40
C GLY A 277 -14.61 -16.29 -4.74
N SER A 278 -14.87 -15.38 -3.82
CA SER A 278 -15.89 -14.34 -3.96
C SER A 278 -15.32 -12.97 -3.63
N THR A 279 -15.83 -11.94 -4.29
CA THR A 279 -15.52 -10.55 -3.93
C THR A 279 -16.20 -10.18 -2.62
N LEU A 280 -15.47 -9.49 -1.74
CA LEU A 280 -16.00 -8.93 -0.50
C LEU A 280 -16.52 -7.51 -0.78
N ASP A 281 -17.52 -7.42 -1.67
CA ASP A 281 -18.19 -6.16 -2.00
C ASP A 281 -19.28 -5.85 -0.97
N GLY A 282 -18.85 -5.29 0.16
CA GLY A 282 -19.71 -4.58 1.10
C GLY A 282 -19.21 -3.15 1.30
N THR A 283 -20.05 -2.15 1.03
CA THR A 283 -19.81 -0.73 1.38
C THR A 283 -20.45 -0.35 2.71
N GLY A 284 -21.02 -1.30 3.45
CA GLY A 284 -21.63 -1.08 4.76
C GLY A 284 -20.72 -1.46 5.93
N PRO A 285 -20.85 -0.81 7.11
CA PRO A 285 -20.27 -1.26 8.36
C PRO A 285 -20.88 -2.59 8.88
N ASP A 286 -21.91 -3.14 8.23
CA ASP A 286 -22.70 -4.29 8.71
C ASP A 286 -22.14 -5.68 8.36
N MET A 287 -20.90 -5.80 7.87
CA MET A 287 -20.23 -7.11 7.84
C MET A 287 -19.54 -7.37 9.18
N LEU A 288 -20.34 -7.33 10.27
CA LEU A 288 -20.00 -8.00 11.51
C LEU A 288 -19.95 -9.50 11.21
N PHE A 289 -18.78 -10.10 11.42
CA PHE A 289 -18.57 -11.54 11.41
C PHE A 289 -19.39 -12.31 12.48
N ASP A 290 -20.48 -11.74 13.01
CA ASP A 290 -21.31 -12.28 14.09
C ASP A 290 -22.26 -13.41 13.65
N ARG A 291 -22.21 -13.85 12.39
CA ARG A 291 -22.99 -15.01 11.92
C ARG A 291 -22.21 -15.96 11.03
N VAL A 292 -21.01 -16.35 11.46
CA VAL A 292 -20.48 -17.67 11.07
C VAL A 292 -21.11 -18.69 12.04
N PRO A 293 -22.00 -19.60 11.59
CA PRO A 293 -22.53 -20.64 12.46
C PRO A 293 -21.37 -21.54 12.92
N GLY A 294 -21.09 -21.56 14.23
CA GLY A 294 -20.03 -22.40 14.80
C GLY A 294 -19.03 -21.70 15.72
N ALA A 295 -19.15 -20.41 15.98
CA ALA A 295 -18.38 -19.74 17.04
C ALA A 295 -18.87 -20.21 18.42
N THR A 296 -18.33 -21.33 18.89
CA THR A 296 -18.38 -21.71 20.30
C THR A 296 -17.39 -20.85 21.08
N GLU A 297 -17.84 -20.40 22.24
CA GLU A 297 -17.13 -19.54 23.19
C GLU A 297 -15.70 -20.03 23.42
N PHE A 298 -14.72 -19.12 23.27
CA PHE A 298 -13.36 -19.39 23.72
C PHE A 298 -13.34 -19.35 25.26
N PRO A 299 -12.89 -20.42 25.95
CA PRO A 299 -12.69 -20.36 27.40
C PRO A 299 -11.53 -19.41 27.71
N GLY A 300 -11.74 -18.58 28.74
CA GLY A 300 -10.82 -17.54 29.18
C GLY A 300 -9.42 -18.07 29.47
N ALA A 301 -8.42 -17.37 28.95
CA ALA A 301 -7.05 -17.48 29.43
C ALA A 301 -6.97 -16.75 30.78
N GLU A 302 -6.92 -17.52 31.85
CA GLU A 302 -6.48 -17.06 33.17
C GLU A 302 -5.03 -16.58 33.04
N TYR A 303 -4.78 -15.31 33.38
CA TYR A 303 -3.45 -14.80 33.64
C TYR A 303 -3.15 -15.03 35.13
N GLY A 304 -2.21 -15.94 35.40
CA GLY A 304 -1.44 -15.97 36.65
C GLY A 304 -0.22 -15.08 36.56
#